data_AF-A0A1V9DY02-F1
#
_entry.id   AF-A0A1V9DY02-F1
#
_cell.length_a   1.000
_cell.length_b   1.000
_cell.length_c   1.000
_cell.angle_alpha   90.00
_cell.angle_beta   90.00
_cell.angle_gamma   90.00
#
_symmetry.space_group_name_H-M   'P 1'
#
loop_
_entity.id
_entity.type
_entity.pdbx_description
1 polymer ?
#
loop_
_entity_poly.entity_id
_entity_poly.type
_entity_poly.pdbx_seq_one_letter_code
_entity_poly.pdbx_strand_id
1 'polypeptide(L)'
;MKSITTWKWIMPAVLLIHLASCSKHKDDSVAPGTPAVEFNNTVSGEYKVKIGKEITLSAKVTDAVNPVYAWKLNGKIISNNIDCKFTGTEPGENFVTFRVDAENGSMEQQVKLTVVSKLPPQIDMPANLVAYSGKDNRLTATVHYADGAQYAWRLNGVVVSSDSVFVYKPTVTGSNILSLKVWNEDGEDLKSFGLNVLPPPPPGLFFDDGHFRLSTDNSIKRLSVPLGDTLIMAPVLSQIPAPVTLQWAVDGVVQNGTSGEYFQFIPAAKGTYLITATVAGITAKVTVECVAPRGTYFRAANGGSQRIATKSFEFIPAPGQFTDYPDWSTADMARDNIQRSLDGHATEFIALLGAYGGYFITGFDHSVNNVKDNADLSIVGNEFLHWSEPGIVWVSQDENGNGLPDDTWYELKGSESTIPDHPHPETRTRYAITYYKPSGPNQDVMWTDNFGGTGSIDYNQYHSQPYYFPMFINADAYTLTGTCLKSTMAIGALETSEGYAWGYVDNVGDGSRKNFDIDDAIRADGTPANLKYVDFVKVHTAMTGKGAAVGELSTEAGAPYDLNLIK
;
A
#
# COMPACT_ATOMS: atom_id res chain seq x y z
N MET A 1 23.57 22.58 65.16
CA MET A 1 23.21 21.33 64.45
C MET A 1 21.82 21.53 63.85
N LYS A 2 21.50 21.39 62.57
CA LYS A 2 22.21 21.13 61.29
C LYS A 2 21.28 21.78 60.24
N SER A 3 21.76 22.78 59.50
CA SER A 3 22.01 22.72 58.03
C SER A 3 20.83 22.22 57.19
N ILE A 4 20.08 23.16 56.59
CA ILE A 4 19.24 22.92 55.40
C ILE A 4 19.97 23.59 54.23
N THR A 5 20.59 22.78 53.38
CA THR A 5 21.24 23.18 52.13
C THR A 5 20.28 22.94 50.97
N THR A 6 19.72 24.01 50.41
CA THR A 6 19.04 23.99 49.11
C THR A 6 20.08 24.26 48.01
N TRP A 7 20.39 23.23 47.22
CA TRP A 7 21.26 23.34 46.04
C TRP A 7 20.42 23.79 44.84
N LYS A 8 20.66 25.00 44.34
CA LYS A 8 20.16 25.47 43.05
C LYS A 8 21.10 24.94 41.96
N TRP A 9 20.58 24.17 41.01
CA TRP A 9 21.29 23.85 39.77
C TRP A 9 21.04 24.96 38.75
N ILE A 10 22.12 25.60 38.32
CA ILE A 10 22.19 26.55 37.22
C ILE A 10 22.30 25.72 35.94
N MET A 11 21.26 25.73 35.10
CA MET A 11 21.35 25.26 33.71
C MET A 11 22.04 26.36 32.87
N PRO A 12 23.12 26.06 32.15
CA PRO A 12 23.65 27.00 31.17
C PRO A 12 22.78 26.99 29.92
N ALA A 13 22.13 28.12 29.65
CA ALA A 13 21.47 28.40 28.39
C ALA A 13 22.53 28.53 27.28
N VAL A 14 22.51 27.61 26.31
CA VAL A 14 23.29 27.72 25.07
C VAL A 14 22.56 28.69 24.16
N LEU A 15 23.12 29.89 24.04
CA LEU A 15 22.68 30.97 23.18
C LEU A 15 23.10 30.65 21.73
N LEU A 16 22.16 30.22 20.88
CA LEU A 16 22.37 30.16 19.43
C LEU A 16 22.35 31.59 18.86
N ILE A 17 23.51 32.08 18.44
CA ILE A 17 23.64 33.35 17.72
C ILE A 17 23.44 33.06 16.24
N HIS A 18 22.30 33.49 15.68
CA HIS A 18 22.12 33.57 14.23
C HIS A 18 22.81 34.84 13.70
N LEU A 19 23.93 34.67 12.99
CA LEU A 19 24.47 35.71 12.12
C LEU A 19 23.92 35.50 10.71
N ALA A 20 23.00 36.38 10.31
CA ALA A 20 22.61 36.55 8.92
C ALA A 20 23.72 37.28 8.16
N SER A 21 24.19 36.68 7.06
CA SER A 21 25.02 37.37 6.07
C SER A 21 24.41 37.15 4.69
N CYS A 22 23.92 38.22 4.08
CA CYS A 22 23.49 38.27 2.69
C CYS A 22 24.67 38.64 1.80
N SER A 23 24.98 37.82 0.79
CA SER A 23 25.43 38.32 -0.51
C SER A 23 24.96 37.39 -1.62
N LYS A 24 24.43 38.00 -2.68
CA LYS A 24 23.82 37.37 -3.85
C LYS A 24 24.88 36.77 -4.76
N HIS A 25 24.75 35.49 -5.10
CA HIS A 25 24.95 34.94 -6.45
C HIS A 25 24.23 33.57 -6.49
N LYS A 26 23.23 33.43 -7.38
CA LYS A 26 22.52 32.17 -7.60
C LYS A 26 23.25 31.38 -8.69
N ASP A 27 23.99 30.37 -8.25
CA ASP A 27 24.18 29.14 -9.02
C ASP A 27 23.20 28.13 -8.43
N ASP A 28 22.27 27.61 -9.23
CA ASP A 28 21.32 26.56 -8.83
C ASP A 28 22.04 25.20 -8.79
N SER A 29 23.06 25.08 -7.95
CA SER A 29 23.54 23.79 -7.45
C SER A 29 22.85 23.56 -6.11
N VAL A 30 22.03 22.51 -6.02
CA VAL A 30 21.50 22.05 -4.74
C VAL A 30 22.73 21.77 -3.87
N ALA A 31 22.92 22.55 -2.81
CA ALA A 31 24.02 22.34 -1.89
C ALA A 31 23.88 20.91 -1.33
N PRO A 32 24.93 20.06 -1.44
CA PRO A 32 24.83 18.69 -0.98
C PRO A 32 24.54 18.70 0.53
N GLY A 33 23.49 17.99 0.94
CA GLY A 33 23.06 17.88 2.34
C GLY A 33 24.16 17.31 3.24
N THR A 34 23.93 17.19 4.56
CA THR A 34 24.90 16.56 5.45
C THR A 34 25.10 15.09 5.08
N PRO A 35 26.34 14.52 5.16
CA PRO A 35 26.57 13.10 4.84
C PRO A 35 25.61 12.16 5.57
N ALA A 36 25.05 11.19 4.84
CA ALA A 36 24.22 10.10 5.40
C ALA A 36 24.94 8.75 5.25
N VAL A 37 24.69 7.83 6.19
CA VAL A 37 25.39 6.54 6.32
C VAL A 37 24.36 5.42 6.55
N GLU A 38 24.47 4.36 5.76
CA GLU A 38 23.76 3.10 5.94
C GLU A 38 24.77 1.95 6.08
N PHE A 39 24.46 0.93 6.87
CA PHE A 39 25.35 -0.22 7.10
C PHE A 39 24.80 -1.50 6.45
N ASN A 40 25.67 -2.42 6.05
CA ASN A 40 25.27 -3.72 5.44
C ASN A 40 24.75 -4.77 6.44
N ASN A 41 24.25 -4.33 7.59
CA ASN A 41 23.68 -5.16 8.63
C ASN A 41 22.29 -5.68 8.24
N THR A 42 22.00 -6.96 8.49
CA THR A 42 20.69 -7.56 8.16
C THR A 42 19.93 -8.12 9.37
N VAL A 43 20.47 -8.03 10.59
CA VAL A 43 19.82 -8.56 11.81
C VAL A 43 19.94 -7.55 12.95
N SER A 44 18.82 -6.92 13.30
CA SER A 44 18.64 -6.10 14.52
C SER A 44 19.67 -4.99 14.77
N GLY A 45 20.41 -4.50 13.76
CA GLY A 45 21.43 -3.48 13.93
C GLY A 45 22.72 -3.96 14.64
N GLU A 46 22.89 -5.29 14.84
CA GLU A 46 24.07 -5.91 15.43
C GLU A 46 24.80 -6.81 14.43
N TYR A 47 26.13 -6.69 14.34
CA TYR A 47 26.98 -7.66 13.62
C TYR A 47 27.37 -8.79 14.55
N LYS A 48 27.42 -10.02 14.04
CA LYS A 48 27.92 -11.18 14.79
C LYS A 48 28.97 -11.93 13.98
N VAL A 49 30.04 -12.36 14.65
CA VAL A 49 31.11 -13.12 14.02
C VAL A 49 31.61 -14.21 14.96
N LYS A 50 31.94 -15.37 14.41
CA LYS A 50 32.55 -16.47 15.15
C LYS A 50 34.02 -16.16 15.47
N ILE A 51 34.51 -16.59 16.63
CA ILE A 51 35.94 -16.51 16.98
C ILE A 51 36.82 -17.02 15.84
N GLY A 52 37.85 -16.25 15.49
CA GLY A 52 38.82 -16.59 14.46
C GLY A 52 38.29 -16.51 13.01
N LYS A 53 37.03 -16.12 12.81
CA LYS A 53 36.48 -15.80 11.49
C LYS A 53 36.53 -14.30 11.24
N GLU A 54 36.74 -13.93 9.98
CA GLU A 54 36.72 -12.54 9.53
C GLU A 54 35.28 -12.16 9.12
N ILE A 55 34.84 -10.97 9.52
CA ILE A 55 33.63 -10.31 9.02
C ILE A 55 34.02 -8.99 8.36
N THR A 56 33.27 -8.57 7.34
CA THR A 56 33.42 -7.25 6.72
C THR A 56 32.26 -6.36 7.13
N LEU A 57 32.56 -5.28 7.82
CA LEU A 57 31.65 -4.18 8.11
C LEU A 57 31.71 -3.20 6.93
N SER A 58 30.58 -2.91 6.29
CA SER A 58 30.52 -1.99 5.15
C SER A 58 29.56 -0.85 5.44
N ALA A 59 29.98 0.36 5.08
CA ALA A 59 29.14 1.55 5.08
C ALA A 59 28.76 1.92 3.64
N LYS A 60 27.59 2.50 3.45
CA LYS A 60 27.16 3.19 2.25
C LYS A 60 26.96 4.64 2.62
N VAL A 61 27.71 5.53 1.97
CA VAL A 61 27.68 6.96 2.25
C VAL A 61 27.01 7.69 1.10
N THR A 62 26.01 8.52 1.38
CA THR A 62 25.39 9.44 0.41
C THR A 62 25.63 10.89 0.84
N ASP A 63 25.47 11.81 -0.11
CA ASP A 63 25.53 13.27 0.14
C ASP A 63 26.83 13.72 0.81
N ALA A 64 27.96 13.13 0.41
CA ALA A 64 29.27 13.45 0.96
C ALA A 64 30.21 13.96 -0.13
N VAL A 65 30.74 15.17 0.07
CA VAL A 65 31.70 15.81 -0.84
C VAL A 65 33.12 15.49 -0.41
N ASN A 66 33.88 14.81 -1.28
CA ASN A 66 35.27 14.37 -1.02
C ASN A 66 35.46 13.66 0.33
N PRO A 67 34.69 12.60 0.62
CA PRO A 67 34.66 11.99 1.94
C PRO A 67 35.96 11.23 2.29
N VAL A 68 36.32 11.30 3.56
CA VAL A 68 37.36 10.49 4.21
C VAL A 68 36.70 9.64 5.29
N TYR A 69 37.07 8.36 5.34
CA TYR A 69 36.45 7.38 6.23
C TYR A 69 37.41 6.94 7.33
N ALA A 70 36.85 6.64 8.50
CA ALA A 70 37.58 5.98 9.57
C ALA A 70 36.66 5.04 10.37
N TRP A 71 37.06 3.78 10.48
CA TRP A 71 36.52 2.83 11.44
C TRP A 71 37.39 2.83 12.69
N LYS A 72 36.78 2.97 13.87
CA LYS A 72 37.47 3.01 15.15
C LYS A 72 36.95 1.95 16.10
N LEU A 73 37.85 1.25 16.79
CA LEU A 73 37.52 0.38 17.91
C LEU A 73 38.26 0.89 19.15
N ASN A 74 37.54 1.17 20.23
CA ASN A 74 38.09 1.75 21.46
C ASN A 74 38.93 3.02 21.21
N GLY A 75 38.46 3.89 20.30
CA GLY A 75 39.13 5.14 19.92
C GLY A 75 40.32 4.99 18.97
N LYS A 76 40.75 3.76 18.65
CA LYS A 76 41.84 3.51 17.71
C LYS A 76 41.30 3.22 16.31
N ILE A 77 41.85 3.89 15.29
CA ILE A 77 41.52 3.63 13.89
C ILE A 77 41.97 2.21 13.50
N ILE A 78 41.04 1.42 12.98
CA ILE A 78 41.24 0.04 12.51
C ILE A 78 41.09 -0.11 10.98
N SER A 79 40.43 0.84 10.31
CA SER A 79 40.37 0.92 8.84
C SER A 79 40.11 2.36 8.41
N ASN A 80 40.64 2.77 7.25
CA ASN A 80 40.32 4.05 6.59
C ASN A 80 39.55 3.84 5.27
N ASN A 81 39.12 2.61 5.00
CA ASN A 81 38.30 2.27 3.84
C ASN A 81 36.83 2.30 4.23
N ILE A 82 35.96 2.36 3.22
CA ILE A 82 34.52 2.23 3.42
C ILE A 82 34.15 0.85 4.02
N ASP A 83 34.97 -0.16 3.73
CA ASP A 83 34.90 -1.50 4.31
C ASP A 83 35.95 -1.70 5.43
N CYS A 84 35.56 -2.38 6.49
CA CYS A 84 36.43 -2.79 7.59
C CYS A 84 36.36 -4.30 7.82
N LYS A 85 37.48 -4.97 7.61
CA LYS A 85 37.66 -6.37 7.97
C LYS A 85 37.98 -6.47 9.47
N PHE A 86 37.22 -7.28 10.18
CA PHE A 86 37.39 -7.53 11.60
C PHE A 86 37.46 -9.02 11.88
N THR A 87 38.38 -9.43 12.76
CA THR A 87 38.46 -10.80 13.29
C THR A 87 38.53 -10.74 14.81
N GLY A 88 37.59 -11.39 15.48
CA GLY A 88 37.55 -11.48 16.94
C GLY A 88 38.31 -12.71 17.45
N THR A 89 39.11 -12.56 18.50
CA THR A 89 39.87 -13.66 19.11
C THR A 89 39.24 -14.21 20.39
N GLU A 90 38.34 -13.45 21.03
CA GLU A 90 37.67 -13.81 22.27
C GLU A 90 36.18 -13.43 22.20
N PRO A 91 35.27 -14.18 22.84
CA PRO A 91 33.88 -13.79 22.94
C PRO A 91 33.72 -12.43 23.63
N GLY A 92 32.82 -11.60 23.12
CA GLY A 92 32.52 -10.32 23.74
C GLY A 92 31.87 -9.33 22.79
N GLU A 93 31.35 -8.26 23.37
CA GLU A 93 30.76 -7.15 22.64
C GLU A 93 31.83 -6.09 22.33
N ASN A 94 31.87 -5.65 21.08
CA ASN A 94 32.74 -4.61 20.59
C ASN A 94 31.86 -3.51 19.99
N PHE A 95 32.22 -2.26 20.26
CA PHE A 95 31.53 -1.10 19.70
C PHE A 95 32.46 -0.44 18.70
N VAL A 96 32.17 -0.63 17.42
CA VAL A 96 32.97 -0.08 16.32
C VAL A 96 32.29 1.19 15.84
N THR A 97 33.03 2.29 15.82
CA THR A 97 32.53 3.58 15.39
C THR A 97 32.99 3.86 13.96
N PHE A 98 32.05 4.05 13.03
CA PHE A 98 32.33 4.58 11.70
C PHE A 98 32.19 6.10 11.70
N ARG A 99 33.18 6.78 11.12
CA ARG A 99 33.17 8.22 10.92
C ARG A 99 33.41 8.53 9.46
N VAL A 100 32.62 9.45 8.93
CA VAL A 100 32.85 10.11 7.65
C VAL A 100 33.08 11.60 7.91
N ASP A 101 34.18 12.12 7.37
CA ASP A 101 34.45 13.55 7.28
C ASP A 101 34.40 13.94 5.81
N ALA A 102 33.53 14.88 5.46
CA ALA A 102 33.37 15.42 4.10
C ALA A 102 33.41 16.96 4.16
N GLU A 103 33.63 17.61 3.02
CA GLU A 103 33.68 19.08 2.95
C GLU A 103 32.37 19.73 3.37
N ASN A 104 31.25 19.05 3.14
CA ASN A 104 29.90 19.48 3.48
C ASN A 104 29.39 19.00 4.86
N GLY A 105 30.25 18.37 5.67
CA GLY A 105 29.93 17.98 7.04
C GLY A 105 30.63 16.71 7.50
N SER A 106 30.48 16.37 8.78
CA SER A 106 30.95 15.10 9.33
C SER A 106 29.84 14.37 10.07
N MET A 107 29.93 13.05 10.07
CA MET A 107 29.00 12.18 10.78
C MET A 107 29.77 11.02 11.42
N GLU A 108 29.31 10.59 12.59
CA GLU A 108 29.87 9.46 13.32
C GLU A 108 28.71 8.59 13.83
N GLN A 109 28.76 7.28 13.54
CA GLN A 109 27.76 6.31 13.96
C GLN A 109 28.44 5.05 14.48
N GLN A 110 27.89 4.48 15.54
CA GLN A 110 28.45 3.30 16.19
C GLN A 110 27.63 2.06 15.82
N VAL A 111 28.33 0.95 15.54
CA VAL A 111 27.75 -0.37 15.33
C VAL A 111 28.17 -1.32 16.45
N LYS A 112 27.22 -2.16 16.89
CA LYS A 112 27.50 -3.24 17.84
C LYS A 112 28.01 -4.46 17.07
N LEU A 113 29.14 -5.01 17.50
CA LEU A 113 29.77 -6.19 16.94
C LEU A 113 30.02 -7.22 18.04
N THR A 114 29.33 -8.35 17.98
CA THR A 114 29.42 -9.40 19.00
C THR A 114 30.20 -10.60 18.48
N VAL A 115 31.31 -10.90 19.14
CA VAL A 115 32.13 -12.09 18.87
C VAL A 115 31.57 -13.24 19.69
N VAL A 116 31.26 -14.35 19.04
CA VAL A 116 30.65 -15.53 19.67
C VAL A 116 31.49 -16.78 19.42
N SER A 117 31.42 -17.75 20.33
CA SER A 117 32.08 -19.04 20.17
C SER A 117 31.39 -19.95 19.15
N LYS A 118 30.07 -19.80 19.00
CA LYS A 118 29.22 -20.55 18.07
C LYS A 118 28.29 -19.58 17.37
N LEU A 119 28.15 -19.72 16.06
CA LEU A 119 27.26 -18.90 15.24
C LEU A 119 26.35 -19.81 14.39
N PRO A 120 25.28 -20.37 14.98
CA PRO A 120 24.35 -21.22 14.25
C PRO A 120 23.60 -20.40 13.18
N PRO A 121 23.13 -21.04 12.09
CA PRO A 121 22.34 -20.37 11.06
C PRO A 121 21.05 -19.79 11.66
N GLN A 122 20.52 -18.73 11.06
CA GLN A 122 19.22 -18.15 11.44
C GLN A 122 18.35 -17.98 10.19
N ILE A 123 17.18 -18.60 10.21
CA ILE A 123 16.23 -18.60 9.10
C ILE A 123 15.29 -17.40 9.24
N ASP A 124 15.26 -16.57 8.20
CA ASP A 124 14.31 -15.49 8.01
C ASP A 124 13.45 -15.75 6.75
N MET A 125 12.16 -15.90 6.96
CA MET A 125 11.19 -16.24 5.93
C MET A 125 9.77 -15.91 6.43
N PRO A 126 8.84 -15.47 5.56
CA PRO A 126 7.47 -15.16 5.96
C PRO A 126 6.75 -16.40 6.53
N ALA A 127 5.85 -16.16 7.48
CA ALA A 127 5.05 -17.21 8.12
C ALA A 127 4.19 -18.01 7.13
N ASN A 128 3.78 -17.39 6.02
CA ASN A 128 2.93 -17.98 5.00
C ASN A 128 3.50 -17.77 3.60
N LEU A 129 3.37 -18.79 2.75
CA LEU A 129 3.82 -18.80 1.37
C LEU A 129 2.68 -19.23 0.44
N VAL A 130 2.71 -18.71 -0.78
CA VAL A 130 1.82 -19.14 -1.87
C VAL A 130 2.63 -19.92 -2.90
N ALA A 131 2.05 -21.03 -3.36
CA ALA A 131 2.50 -21.75 -4.54
C ALA A 131 1.33 -21.90 -5.52
N TYR A 132 1.63 -21.99 -6.81
CA TYR A 132 0.63 -22.23 -7.85
C TYR A 132 0.67 -23.68 -8.33
N SER A 133 -0.51 -24.30 -8.38
CA SER A 133 -0.68 -25.62 -8.97
C SER A 133 -0.26 -25.66 -10.44
N GLY A 134 0.35 -26.77 -10.87
CA GLY A 134 0.82 -27.00 -12.23
C GLY A 134 2.09 -26.22 -12.63
N LYS A 135 2.58 -25.31 -11.80
CA LYS A 135 3.78 -24.49 -12.07
C LYS A 135 4.95 -24.89 -11.16
N ASP A 136 6.16 -24.59 -11.61
CA ASP A 136 7.35 -24.73 -10.78
C ASP A 136 7.42 -23.52 -9.85
N ASN A 137 7.34 -23.76 -8.54
CA ASN A 137 7.38 -22.73 -7.50
C ASN A 137 8.74 -22.79 -6.83
N ARG A 138 9.54 -21.73 -6.98
CA ARG A 138 10.88 -21.63 -6.42
C ARG A 138 10.80 -21.00 -5.03
N LEU A 139 10.93 -21.83 -3.99
CA LEU A 139 10.86 -21.42 -2.59
C LEU A 139 12.28 -21.25 -2.03
N THR A 140 12.53 -20.09 -1.42
CA THR A 140 13.83 -19.71 -0.84
C THR A 140 13.65 -18.97 0.47
N ALA A 141 14.50 -19.25 1.45
CA ALA A 141 14.58 -18.47 2.68
C ALA A 141 15.83 -17.59 2.69
N THR A 142 15.76 -16.45 3.37
CA THR A 142 16.98 -15.74 3.77
C THR A 142 17.57 -16.48 4.95
N VAL A 143 18.86 -16.80 4.90
CA VAL A 143 19.54 -17.50 6.00
C VAL A 143 20.80 -16.75 6.38
N HIS A 144 20.79 -16.18 7.59
CA HIS A 144 21.97 -15.55 8.16
C HIS A 144 22.91 -16.61 8.71
N TYR A 145 24.21 -16.31 8.67
CA TYR A 145 25.26 -17.19 9.21
C TYR A 145 25.27 -18.61 8.60
N ALA A 146 24.98 -18.71 7.30
CA ALA A 146 24.85 -19.97 6.58
C ALA A 146 26.18 -20.57 6.08
N ASP A 147 27.33 -20.09 6.57
CA ASP A 147 28.64 -20.57 6.13
C ASP A 147 28.79 -22.07 6.40
N GLY A 148 29.02 -22.85 5.34
CA GLY A 148 29.11 -24.31 5.40
C GLY A 148 27.81 -25.01 5.82
N ALA A 149 26.67 -24.33 5.76
CA ALA A 149 25.41 -24.88 6.21
C ALA A 149 24.81 -25.92 5.25
N GLN A 150 24.05 -26.85 5.83
CA GLN A 150 23.25 -27.84 5.14
C GLN A 150 21.75 -27.56 5.33
N TYR A 151 20.94 -27.97 4.36
CA TYR A 151 19.51 -27.65 4.29
C TYR A 151 18.68 -28.93 4.28
N ALA A 152 17.49 -28.87 4.87
CA ALA A 152 16.46 -29.88 4.71
C ALA A 152 15.08 -29.24 4.71
N TRP A 153 14.46 -29.19 3.54
CA TRP A 153 13.05 -28.82 3.37
C TRP A 153 12.17 -30.02 3.66
N ARG A 154 11.10 -29.83 4.43
CA ARG A 154 10.07 -30.84 4.67
C ARG A 154 8.70 -30.30 4.33
N LEU A 155 7.95 -31.04 3.51
CA LEU A 155 6.55 -30.78 3.23
C LEU A 155 5.70 -31.77 4.02
N ASN A 156 4.83 -31.26 4.90
CA ASN A 156 4.00 -32.06 5.81
C ASN A 156 4.83 -33.11 6.59
N GLY A 157 6.02 -32.70 7.04
CA GLY A 157 6.96 -33.55 7.81
C GLY A 157 7.87 -34.46 6.98
N VAL A 158 7.65 -34.59 5.67
CA VAL A 158 8.45 -35.44 4.77
C VAL A 158 9.56 -34.62 4.11
N VAL A 159 10.81 -35.08 4.16
CA VAL A 159 11.94 -34.40 3.48
C VAL A 159 11.72 -34.42 1.96
N VAL A 160 11.72 -33.24 1.35
CA VAL A 160 11.46 -33.04 -0.09
C VAL A 160 12.63 -32.41 -0.85
N SER A 161 13.56 -31.76 -0.16
CA SER A 161 14.79 -31.21 -0.76
C SER A 161 15.88 -31.03 0.29
N SER A 162 17.14 -31.12 -0.14
CA SER A 162 18.34 -30.77 0.64
C SER A 162 19.10 -29.56 0.09
N ASP A 163 18.56 -28.91 -0.94
CA ASP A 163 19.14 -27.73 -1.55
C ASP A 163 18.74 -26.46 -0.81
N SER A 164 19.52 -25.38 -0.96
CA SER A 164 19.16 -24.05 -0.44
C SER A 164 17.90 -23.47 -1.10
N VAL A 165 17.51 -24.03 -2.25
CA VAL A 165 16.33 -23.66 -3.03
C VAL A 165 15.46 -24.89 -3.21
N PHE A 166 14.20 -24.82 -2.80
CA PHE A 166 13.23 -25.88 -3.06
C PHE A 166 12.34 -25.52 -4.24
N VAL A 167 12.37 -26.34 -5.30
CA VAL A 167 11.45 -26.21 -6.44
C VAL A 167 10.29 -27.17 -6.24
N TYR A 168 9.10 -26.61 -6.02
CA TYR A 168 7.87 -27.35 -5.74
C TYR A 168 6.88 -27.25 -6.90
N LYS A 169 6.40 -28.39 -7.41
CA LYS A 169 5.40 -28.46 -8.49
C LYS A 169 4.14 -29.20 -8.03
N PRO A 170 3.26 -28.54 -7.24
CA PRO A 170 2.02 -29.15 -6.79
C PRO A 170 1.05 -29.36 -7.94
N THR A 171 0.22 -30.40 -7.87
CA THR A 171 -0.88 -30.64 -8.82
C THR A 171 -2.27 -30.40 -8.22
N VAL A 172 -2.36 -30.23 -6.90
CA VAL A 172 -3.61 -30.07 -6.15
C VAL A 172 -3.52 -28.83 -5.28
N THR A 173 -4.60 -28.05 -5.24
CA THR A 173 -4.75 -26.86 -4.39
C THR A 173 -5.00 -27.23 -2.93
N GLY A 174 -4.66 -26.34 -2.00
CA GLY A 174 -4.92 -26.53 -0.57
C GLY A 174 -3.75 -26.12 0.33
N SER A 175 -3.96 -26.24 1.63
CA SER A 175 -3.02 -25.82 2.66
C SER A 175 -2.07 -26.95 3.06
N ASN A 176 -0.80 -26.62 3.26
CA ASN A 176 0.26 -27.51 3.69
C ASN A 176 1.13 -26.83 4.75
N ILE A 177 1.95 -27.61 5.45
CA ILE A 177 3.00 -27.10 6.34
C ILE A 177 4.34 -27.37 5.67
N LEU A 178 5.12 -26.32 5.43
CA LEU A 178 6.49 -26.41 4.96
C LEU A 178 7.41 -26.09 6.14
N SER A 179 8.45 -26.88 6.38
CA SER A 179 9.48 -26.53 7.35
C SER A 179 10.86 -26.55 6.72
N LEU A 180 11.71 -25.60 7.09
CA LEU A 180 13.10 -25.58 6.71
C LEU A 180 13.96 -25.78 7.96
N LYS A 181 14.83 -26.80 7.92
CA LYS A 181 15.93 -26.95 8.86
C LYS A 181 17.23 -26.53 8.18
N VAL A 182 18.01 -25.67 8.83
CA VAL A 182 19.37 -25.33 8.40
C VAL A 182 20.33 -25.55 9.55
N TRP A 183 21.48 -26.18 9.29
CA TRP A 183 22.47 -26.45 10.34
C TRP A 183 23.90 -26.35 9.81
N ASN A 184 24.82 -25.98 10.68
CA ASN A 184 26.26 -25.98 10.45
C ASN A 184 26.98 -26.63 11.65
N GLU A 185 28.30 -26.50 11.74
CA GLU A 185 29.10 -27.03 12.85
C GLU A 185 28.76 -26.40 14.22
N ASP A 186 28.10 -25.25 14.25
CA ASP A 186 27.81 -24.47 15.45
C ASP A 186 26.39 -24.66 15.99
N GLY A 187 25.49 -25.25 15.20
CA GLY A 187 24.14 -25.58 15.60
C GLY A 187 23.15 -25.56 14.45
N GLU A 188 21.87 -25.42 14.78
CA GLU A 188 20.77 -25.47 13.82
C GLU A 188 19.67 -24.47 14.14
N ASP A 189 18.92 -24.11 13.10
CA ASP A 189 17.63 -23.44 13.20
C ASP A 189 16.58 -24.23 12.40
N LEU A 190 15.34 -24.20 12.88
CA LEU A 190 14.19 -24.89 12.30
C LEU A 190 12.98 -23.97 12.38
N LYS A 191 12.40 -23.67 11.22
CA LYS A 191 11.18 -22.87 11.11
C LYS A 191 10.12 -23.63 10.33
N SER A 192 8.87 -23.39 10.70
CA SER A 192 7.68 -23.92 10.01
C SER A 192 6.86 -22.76 9.46
N PHE A 193 6.27 -22.98 8.29
CA PHE A 193 5.57 -21.99 7.49
C PHE A 193 4.30 -22.63 6.91
N GLY A 194 3.22 -21.87 6.83
CA GLY A 194 2.07 -22.25 6.03
C GLY A 194 2.42 -22.19 4.53
N LEU A 195 2.01 -23.19 3.76
CA LEU A 195 2.14 -23.21 2.31
C LEU A 195 0.77 -23.46 1.68
N ASN A 196 0.20 -22.41 1.10
CA ASN A 196 -1.10 -22.48 0.43
C ASN A 196 -0.89 -22.63 -1.08
N VAL A 197 -1.42 -23.71 -1.64
CA VAL A 197 -1.41 -23.96 -3.08
C VAL A 197 -2.69 -23.42 -3.69
N LEU A 198 -2.56 -22.42 -4.55
CA LEU A 198 -3.65 -21.77 -5.26
C LEU A 198 -3.68 -22.18 -6.74
N PRO A 199 -4.81 -22.04 -7.44
CA PRO A 199 -4.81 -22.07 -8.90
C PRO A 199 -3.97 -20.88 -9.43
N PRO A 200 -3.19 -21.05 -10.52
CA PRO A 200 -2.50 -19.92 -11.12
C PRO A 200 -3.54 -18.91 -11.67
N PRO A 201 -3.42 -17.61 -11.35
CA PRO A 201 -4.32 -16.62 -11.92
C PRO A 201 -4.15 -16.60 -13.45
N PRO A 202 -5.25 -16.66 -14.23
CA PRO A 202 -5.17 -16.56 -15.68
C PRO A 202 -4.78 -15.14 -16.10
N PRO A 203 -4.06 -14.97 -17.23
CA PRO A 203 -3.94 -13.67 -17.87
C PRO A 203 -5.31 -13.04 -18.11
N GLY A 204 -5.45 -11.78 -17.69
CA GLY A 204 -6.74 -11.09 -17.65
C GLY A 204 -6.62 -9.63 -18.04
N LEU A 205 -7.67 -9.14 -18.70
CA LEU A 205 -7.85 -7.75 -19.06
C LEU A 205 -9.30 -7.37 -18.70
N PHE A 206 -9.51 -6.29 -17.96
CA PHE A 206 -10.86 -5.81 -17.63
C PHE A 206 -10.87 -4.30 -17.35
N PHE A 207 -12.04 -3.68 -17.41
CA PHE A 207 -12.22 -2.27 -17.00
C PHE A 207 -12.73 -2.21 -15.57
N ASP A 208 -12.18 -1.26 -14.81
CA ASP A 208 -12.66 -0.90 -13.48
C ASP A 208 -13.84 0.07 -13.60
N ASP A 209 -14.92 -0.20 -12.87
CA ASP A 209 -16.12 0.63 -12.76
C ASP A 209 -16.32 1.16 -11.34
N GLY A 210 -15.31 1.07 -10.48
CA GLY A 210 -15.38 1.52 -9.09
C GLY A 210 -15.97 0.50 -8.14
N HIS A 211 -16.35 -0.70 -8.61
CA HIS A 211 -16.95 -1.74 -7.79
C HIS A 211 -16.06 -2.99 -7.70
N PHE A 212 -16.29 -3.83 -6.68
CA PHE A 212 -15.63 -5.13 -6.58
C PHE A 212 -15.98 -6.04 -7.76
N ARG A 213 -15.10 -6.99 -8.04
CA ARG A 213 -15.27 -7.97 -9.12
C ARG A 213 -15.26 -9.39 -8.57
N LEU A 214 -16.20 -10.22 -9.03
CA LEU A 214 -16.13 -11.66 -8.81
C LEU A 214 -15.36 -12.33 -9.95
N SER A 215 -14.66 -13.43 -9.66
CA SER A 215 -14.00 -14.24 -10.71
C SER A 215 -14.97 -14.80 -11.74
N THR A 216 -16.24 -14.94 -11.38
CA THR A 216 -17.34 -15.37 -12.24
C THR A 216 -18.07 -14.23 -12.95
N ASP A 217 -17.73 -12.97 -12.63
CA ASP A 217 -18.35 -11.81 -13.25
C ASP A 217 -17.87 -11.65 -14.70
N ASN A 218 -18.78 -11.92 -15.63
CA ASN A 218 -18.60 -11.72 -17.06
C ASN A 218 -19.46 -10.56 -17.60
N SER A 219 -20.02 -9.74 -16.71
CA SER A 219 -20.79 -8.56 -17.11
C SER A 219 -19.89 -7.55 -17.82
N ILE A 220 -20.46 -6.89 -18.83
CA ILE A 220 -19.81 -5.76 -19.48
C ILE A 220 -20.10 -4.55 -18.60
N LYS A 221 -19.05 -3.99 -18.00
CA LYS A 221 -19.16 -2.81 -17.13
C LYS A 221 -19.65 -1.59 -17.92
N ARG A 222 -20.22 -0.63 -17.20
CA ARG A 222 -20.72 0.63 -17.77
C ARG A 222 -19.88 1.80 -17.26
N LEU A 223 -19.63 2.74 -18.15
CA LEU A 223 -19.10 4.07 -17.86
C LEU A 223 -19.99 5.08 -18.57
N SER A 224 -19.91 6.34 -18.15
CA SER A 224 -20.66 7.45 -18.74
C SER A 224 -19.71 8.54 -19.23
N VAL A 225 -20.17 9.32 -20.21
CA VAL A 225 -19.48 10.55 -20.61
C VAL A 225 -20.50 11.57 -21.13
N PRO A 226 -20.46 12.84 -20.68
CA PRO A 226 -21.37 13.85 -21.19
C PRO A 226 -21.11 14.16 -22.67
N LEU A 227 -22.16 14.46 -23.42
CA LEU A 227 -22.00 14.89 -24.81
C LEU A 227 -21.14 16.17 -24.89
N GLY A 228 -20.08 16.11 -25.71
CA GLY A 228 -19.12 17.21 -25.86
C GLY A 228 -17.85 17.07 -25.00
N ASP A 229 -17.83 16.09 -24.08
CA ASP A 229 -16.68 15.79 -23.26
C ASP A 229 -15.82 14.66 -23.84
N THR A 230 -14.68 14.44 -23.20
CA THR A 230 -13.73 13.38 -23.51
C THR A 230 -13.61 12.43 -22.33
N LEU A 231 -13.74 11.13 -22.58
CA LEU A 231 -13.46 10.07 -21.62
C LEU A 231 -12.07 9.48 -21.89
N ILE A 232 -11.27 9.28 -20.83
CA ILE A 232 -9.98 8.59 -20.92
C ILE A 232 -10.09 7.32 -20.09
N MET A 233 -9.85 6.17 -20.72
CA MET A 233 -9.95 4.86 -20.08
C MET A 233 -8.64 4.09 -20.21
N ALA A 234 -8.39 3.23 -19.24
CA ALA A 234 -7.35 2.21 -19.32
C ALA A 234 -7.86 0.94 -18.63
N PRO A 235 -7.66 -0.25 -19.22
CA PRO A 235 -8.01 -1.50 -18.56
C PRO A 235 -6.99 -1.84 -17.47
N VAL A 236 -7.43 -2.57 -16.46
CA VAL A 236 -6.57 -3.32 -15.55
C VAL A 236 -5.96 -4.48 -16.32
N LEU A 237 -4.63 -4.58 -16.25
CA LEU A 237 -3.84 -5.68 -16.80
C LEU A 237 -3.50 -6.63 -15.65
N SER A 238 -3.73 -7.92 -15.84
CA SER A 238 -3.38 -8.95 -14.86
C SER A 238 -2.62 -10.09 -15.49
N GLN A 239 -1.43 -10.39 -14.98
CA GLN A 239 -0.57 -11.46 -15.49
C GLN A 239 -0.25 -11.33 -17.00
N ILE A 240 -0.20 -10.09 -17.51
CA ILE A 240 0.18 -9.76 -18.90
C ILE A 240 1.57 -9.14 -18.86
N PRO A 241 2.61 -9.80 -19.41
CA PRO A 241 3.98 -9.28 -19.38
C PRO A 241 4.16 -8.07 -20.30
N ALA A 242 5.00 -7.14 -19.88
CA ALA A 242 5.44 -6.02 -20.72
C ALA A 242 6.39 -6.47 -21.85
N PRO A 243 6.48 -5.74 -22.98
CA PRO A 243 5.71 -4.53 -23.31
C PRO A 243 4.27 -4.84 -23.72
N VAL A 244 3.33 -3.98 -23.30
CA VAL A 244 1.90 -4.09 -23.63
C VAL A 244 1.61 -3.26 -24.88
N THR A 245 0.89 -3.85 -25.83
CA THR A 245 0.36 -3.15 -27.01
C THR A 245 -1.11 -3.52 -27.14
N LEU A 246 -1.99 -2.55 -26.93
CA LEU A 246 -3.44 -2.77 -27.05
C LEU A 246 -3.92 -2.47 -28.46
N GLN A 247 -4.89 -3.25 -28.92
CA GLN A 247 -5.74 -2.88 -30.04
C GLN A 247 -7.09 -2.41 -29.49
N TRP A 248 -7.47 -1.19 -29.84
CA TRP A 248 -8.73 -0.58 -29.45
C TRP A 248 -9.76 -0.66 -30.58
N ALA A 249 -11.03 -0.87 -30.23
CA ALA A 249 -12.15 -0.82 -31.15
C ALA A 249 -13.38 -0.15 -30.51
N VAL A 250 -14.13 0.60 -31.32
CA VAL A 250 -15.42 1.22 -30.97
C VAL A 250 -16.48 0.60 -31.86
N ASP A 251 -17.49 -0.03 -31.27
CA ASP A 251 -18.56 -0.74 -31.99
C ASP A 251 -18.02 -1.74 -33.03
N GLY A 252 -16.92 -2.40 -32.69
CA GLY A 252 -16.22 -3.37 -33.55
C GLY A 252 -15.30 -2.75 -34.60
N VAL A 253 -15.25 -1.42 -34.74
CA VAL A 253 -14.36 -0.71 -35.66
C VAL A 253 -13.03 -0.42 -34.97
N VAL A 254 -11.94 -1.00 -35.50
CA VAL A 254 -10.58 -0.80 -34.98
C VAL A 254 -10.13 0.66 -35.10
N GLN A 255 -9.55 1.18 -34.02
CA GLN A 255 -9.03 2.55 -33.92
C GLN A 255 -7.52 2.54 -34.25
N ASN A 256 -7.18 2.90 -35.48
CA ASN A 256 -5.80 2.94 -35.94
C ASN A 256 -5.03 4.11 -35.29
N GLY A 257 -3.76 3.87 -34.90
CA GLY A 257 -2.89 4.90 -34.33
C GLY A 257 -2.96 5.04 -32.80
N THR A 258 -3.79 4.24 -32.12
CA THR A 258 -3.85 4.18 -30.66
C THR A 258 -3.49 2.77 -30.19
N SER A 259 -2.30 2.61 -29.62
CA SER A 259 -1.80 1.30 -29.15
C SER A 259 -1.30 1.29 -27.70
N GLY A 260 -1.37 2.44 -27.02
CA GLY A 260 -1.02 2.57 -25.61
C GLY A 260 -2.09 2.01 -24.68
N GLU A 261 -1.77 2.01 -23.38
CA GLU A 261 -2.68 1.58 -22.31
C GLU A 261 -3.90 2.50 -22.13
N TYR A 262 -3.79 3.76 -22.56
CA TYR A 262 -4.86 4.75 -22.47
C TYR A 262 -5.57 4.93 -23.81
N PHE A 263 -6.89 5.02 -23.76
CA PHE A 263 -7.74 5.33 -24.90
C PHE A 263 -8.57 6.58 -24.63
N GLN A 264 -8.40 7.57 -25.50
CA GLN A 264 -9.19 8.80 -25.49
C GLN A 264 -10.42 8.61 -26.38
N PHE A 265 -11.60 8.66 -25.78
CA PHE A 265 -12.88 8.53 -26.47
C PHE A 265 -13.68 9.83 -26.45
N ILE A 266 -14.13 10.27 -27.62
CA ILE A 266 -15.01 11.44 -27.78
C ILE A 266 -16.25 10.98 -28.56
N PRO A 267 -17.43 10.89 -27.93
CA PRO A 267 -18.64 10.46 -28.61
C PRO A 267 -19.14 11.52 -29.59
N ALA A 268 -19.58 11.09 -30.76
CA ALA A 268 -20.14 12.00 -31.78
C ALA A 268 -21.60 12.40 -31.49
N ALA A 269 -22.33 11.58 -30.74
CA ALA A 269 -23.73 11.81 -30.38
C ALA A 269 -24.07 11.07 -29.07
N LYS A 270 -25.23 11.40 -28.49
CA LYS A 270 -25.79 10.61 -27.39
C LYS A 270 -26.06 9.17 -27.85
N GLY A 271 -25.86 8.22 -26.96
CA GLY A 271 -26.09 6.81 -27.23
C GLY A 271 -25.10 5.91 -26.50
N THR A 272 -25.20 4.62 -26.78
CA THR A 272 -24.39 3.59 -26.15
C THR A 272 -23.33 3.10 -27.12
N TYR A 273 -22.07 3.10 -26.68
CA TYR A 273 -20.91 2.68 -27.47
C TYR A 273 -20.24 1.49 -26.80
N LEU A 274 -19.90 0.45 -27.55
CA LEU A 274 -19.12 -0.68 -27.05
C LEU A 274 -17.63 -0.45 -27.33
N ILE A 275 -16.86 -0.26 -26.27
CA ILE A 275 -15.40 -0.13 -26.35
C ILE A 275 -14.77 -1.49 -26.07
N THR A 276 -13.82 -1.88 -26.91
CA THR A 276 -13.12 -3.15 -26.79
C THR A 276 -11.61 -2.91 -26.80
N ALA A 277 -10.91 -3.42 -25.80
CA ALA A 277 -9.45 -3.46 -25.73
C ALA A 277 -8.97 -4.89 -25.88
N THR A 278 -7.94 -5.15 -26.68
CA THR A 278 -7.38 -6.49 -26.90
C THR A 278 -5.86 -6.48 -26.83
N VAL A 279 -5.29 -7.45 -26.09
CA VAL A 279 -3.84 -7.72 -26.06
C VAL A 279 -3.61 -9.23 -26.07
N ALA A 280 -2.71 -9.71 -26.93
CA ALA A 280 -2.36 -11.13 -27.05
C ALA A 280 -3.56 -12.09 -27.15
N GLY A 281 -4.65 -11.66 -27.79
CA GLY A 281 -5.90 -12.45 -27.93
C GLY A 281 -6.84 -12.41 -26.73
N ILE A 282 -6.47 -11.73 -25.64
CA ILE A 282 -7.32 -11.47 -24.47
C ILE A 282 -8.07 -10.17 -24.70
N THR A 283 -9.37 -10.16 -24.45
CA THR A 283 -10.24 -9.02 -24.72
C THR A 283 -10.98 -8.56 -23.47
N ALA A 284 -11.02 -7.25 -23.27
CA ALA A 284 -11.89 -6.56 -22.32
C ALA A 284 -12.91 -5.72 -23.06
N LYS A 285 -14.12 -5.62 -22.52
CA LYS A 285 -15.20 -4.79 -23.06
C LYS A 285 -15.76 -3.89 -21.97
N VAL A 286 -16.11 -2.67 -22.35
CA VAL A 286 -16.86 -1.72 -21.53
C VAL A 286 -17.88 -1.00 -22.39
N THR A 287 -19.06 -0.78 -21.83
CA THR A 287 -20.10 0.02 -22.46
C THR A 287 -19.95 1.45 -22.00
N VAL A 288 -19.81 2.40 -22.93
CA VAL A 288 -19.78 3.83 -22.63
C VAL A 288 -21.10 4.45 -23.05
N GLU A 289 -21.84 5.01 -22.09
CA GLU A 289 -23.07 5.76 -22.34
C GLU A 289 -22.74 7.25 -22.53
N CYS A 290 -22.95 7.76 -23.73
CA CYS A 290 -22.92 9.19 -23.98
C CYS A 290 -24.24 9.83 -23.58
N VAL A 291 -24.21 10.60 -22.50
CA VAL A 291 -25.38 11.16 -21.83
C VAL A 291 -25.60 12.64 -22.17
N ALA A 292 -26.46 13.32 -21.41
CA ALA A 292 -26.71 14.74 -21.61
C ALA A 292 -25.44 15.60 -21.39
N PRO A 293 -25.35 16.82 -21.96
CA PRO A 293 -24.23 17.70 -21.71
C PRO A 293 -24.01 17.94 -20.21
N ARG A 294 -22.75 18.14 -19.81
CA ARG A 294 -22.35 18.30 -18.41
C ARG A 294 -23.21 19.34 -17.69
N GLY A 295 -23.66 19.01 -16.49
CA GLY A 295 -24.52 19.88 -15.67
C GLY A 295 -26.02 19.77 -15.94
N THR A 296 -26.47 18.93 -16.88
CA THR A 296 -27.90 18.72 -17.13
C THR A 296 -28.65 18.22 -15.89
N TYR A 297 -28.04 17.34 -15.09
CA TYR A 297 -28.67 16.71 -13.93
C TYR A 297 -28.15 17.24 -12.59
N PHE A 298 -27.52 18.42 -12.59
CA PHE A 298 -27.09 19.07 -11.36
C PHE A 298 -28.27 19.30 -10.41
N ARG A 299 -28.13 18.87 -9.16
CA ARG A 299 -29.14 19.03 -8.10
C ARG A 299 -28.70 20.12 -7.13
N ALA A 300 -29.28 21.31 -7.26
CA ALA A 300 -28.98 22.41 -6.35
C ALA A 300 -29.38 22.08 -4.90
N ALA A 301 -28.49 22.38 -3.95
CA ALA A 301 -28.80 22.33 -2.53
C ALA A 301 -29.95 23.29 -2.18
N ASN A 302 -30.78 22.92 -1.21
CA ASN A 302 -31.87 23.74 -0.69
C ASN A 302 -31.88 23.74 0.84
N GLY A 303 -32.84 24.44 1.46
CA GLY A 303 -32.90 24.59 2.92
C GLY A 303 -33.07 23.29 3.73
N GLY A 304 -33.42 22.17 3.08
CA GLY A 304 -33.50 20.83 3.69
C GLY A 304 -32.29 19.93 3.39
N SER A 305 -31.36 20.36 2.54
CA SER A 305 -30.18 19.57 2.18
C SER A 305 -29.30 19.29 3.40
N GLN A 306 -28.85 18.06 3.50
CA GLN A 306 -27.97 17.63 4.59
C GLN A 306 -26.50 17.86 4.24
N ARG A 307 -25.72 18.34 5.22
CA ARG A 307 -24.27 18.49 5.07
C ARG A 307 -23.51 17.16 5.01
N ILE A 308 -24.12 16.08 5.49
CA ILE A 308 -23.56 14.72 5.50
C ILE A 308 -24.15 13.97 4.31
N ALA A 309 -23.38 13.11 3.66
CA ALA A 309 -23.93 12.12 2.75
C ALA A 309 -25.12 11.38 3.40
N THR A 310 -26.20 11.21 2.65
CA THR A 310 -27.49 10.75 3.22
C THR A 310 -27.80 9.29 2.91
N LYS A 311 -27.04 8.68 2.00
CA LYS A 311 -27.31 7.32 1.53
C LYS A 311 -26.04 6.50 1.37
N SER A 312 -26.06 5.27 1.87
CA SER A 312 -25.08 4.23 1.55
C SER A 312 -25.57 3.37 0.39
N PHE A 313 -24.79 3.31 -0.67
CA PHE A 313 -25.08 2.53 -1.87
C PHE A 313 -24.39 1.18 -1.87
N GLU A 314 -23.23 1.07 -1.24
CA GLU A 314 -22.47 -0.17 -1.18
C GLU A 314 -21.47 -0.12 -0.02
N PHE A 315 -21.22 -1.26 0.61
CA PHE A 315 -20.11 -1.45 1.54
C PHE A 315 -19.52 -2.84 1.35
N ILE A 316 -18.28 -2.90 0.86
CA ILE A 316 -17.53 -4.13 0.64
C ILE A 316 -16.22 -4.02 1.41
N PRO A 317 -16.17 -4.46 2.67
CA PRO A 317 -14.91 -4.53 3.39
C PRO A 317 -13.98 -5.54 2.73
N ALA A 318 -12.68 -5.25 2.78
CA ALA A 318 -11.65 -6.25 2.55
C ALA A 318 -11.53 -7.16 3.78
N PRO A 319 -10.86 -8.31 3.69
CA PRO A 319 -10.71 -9.18 4.84
C PRO A 319 -9.93 -8.46 5.95
N GLY A 320 -10.33 -8.68 7.21
CA GLY A 320 -9.67 -8.07 8.35
C GLY A 320 -10.21 -8.56 9.69
N GLN A 321 -9.44 -8.32 10.76
CA GLN A 321 -9.74 -8.78 12.11
C GLN A 321 -10.96 -8.09 12.74
N PHE A 322 -11.39 -6.95 12.18
CA PHE A 322 -12.62 -6.26 12.58
C PHE A 322 -13.76 -6.43 11.57
N THR A 323 -13.52 -7.22 10.50
CA THR A 323 -14.53 -7.55 9.50
C THR A 323 -15.33 -8.76 9.96
N ASP A 324 -16.34 -8.54 10.81
CA ASP A 324 -17.20 -9.59 11.36
C ASP A 324 -18.49 -9.77 10.53
N TYR A 325 -18.34 -10.35 9.35
CA TYR A 325 -19.44 -10.71 8.46
C TYR A 325 -19.49 -12.23 8.27
N PRO A 326 -20.14 -12.98 9.20
CA PRO A 326 -20.23 -14.43 9.17
C PRO A 326 -21.11 -14.94 8.02
N ASP A 327 -21.18 -16.26 7.84
CA ASP A 327 -21.81 -16.94 6.69
C ASP A 327 -23.32 -16.68 6.51
N TRP A 328 -24.01 -16.27 7.57
CA TRP A 328 -25.42 -15.86 7.53
C TRP A 328 -25.63 -14.38 7.20
N SER A 329 -24.55 -13.58 7.12
CA SER A 329 -24.63 -12.16 6.78
C SER A 329 -24.95 -11.94 5.30
N THR A 330 -25.41 -10.74 4.97
CA THR A 330 -25.71 -10.32 3.59
C THR A 330 -25.02 -9.00 3.29
N ALA A 331 -24.79 -8.71 2.00
CA ALA A 331 -24.27 -7.41 1.57
C ALA A 331 -25.18 -6.24 1.99
N ASP A 332 -26.51 -6.47 2.01
CA ASP A 332 -27.47 -5.48 2.49
C ASP A 332 -27.25 -5.14 3.97
N MET A 333 -27.02 -6.15 4.83
CA MET A 333 -26.71 -5.89 6.23
C MET A 333 -25.41 -5.11 6.41
N ALA A 334 -24.39 -5.38 5.61
CA ALA A 334 -23.13 -4.64 5.64
C ALA A 334 -23.35 -3.17 5.26
N ARG A 335 -24.04 -2.92 4.15
CA ARG A 335 -24.45 -1.57 3.71
C ARG A 335 -25.33 -0.85 4.73
N ASP A 336 -26.27 -1.55 5.35
CA ASP A 336 -27.16 -0.98 6.37
C ASP A 336 -26.40 -0.55 7.63
N ASN A 337 -25.24 -1.14 7.94
CA ASN A 337 -24.39 -0.66 9.02
C ASN A 337 -23.90 0.77 8.76
N ILE A 338 -23.50 1.06 7.51
CA ILE A 338 -23.12 2.42 7.09
C ILE A 338 -24.35 3.32 7.09
N GLN A 339 -25.47 2.87 6.53
CA GLN A 339 -26.71 3.67 6.49
C GLN A 339 -27.16 4.11 7.87
N ARG A 340 -27.12 3.21 8.88
CA ARG A 340 -27.48 3.55 10.27
C ARG A 340 -26.58 4.63 10.87
N SER A 341 -25.30 4.65 10.53
CA SER A 341 -24.38 5.71 10.93
C SER A 341 -24.74 7.06 10.28
N LEU A 342 -25.08 7.05 8.98
CA LEU A 342 -25.52 8.26 8.27
C LEU A 342 -26.85 8.80 8.82
N ASP A 343 -27.82 7.93 9.07
CA ASP A 343 -29.13 8.29 9.67
C ASP A 343 -28.96 8.86 11.10
N GLY A 344 -27.96 8.36 11.83
CA GLY A 344 -27.56 8.87 13.14
C GLY A 344 -26.72 10.15 13.09
N HIS A 345 -26.43 10.67 11.88
CA HIS A 345 -25.53 11.81 11.64
C HIS A 345 -24.13 11.63 12.24
N ALA A 346 -23.62 10.39 12.27
CA ALA A 346 -22.26 10.10 12.70
C ALA A 346 -21.25 10.80 11.79
N THR A 347 -20.24 11.43 12.40
CA THR A 347 -19.22 12.20 11.67
C THR A 347 -17.94 11.42 11.46
N GLU A 348 -17.61 10.54 12.39
CA GLU A 348 -16.36 9.77 12.45
C GLU A 348 -16.70 8.27 12.54
N PHE A 349 -15.73 7.41 12.20
CA PHE A 349 -15.80 5.95 12.42
C PHE A 349 -17.05 5.26 11.85
N ILE A 350 -17.47 5.63 10.63
CA ILE A 350 -18.65 4.98 10.03
C ILE A 350 -18.31 3.62 9.42
N ALA A 351 -17.04 3.39 9.07
CA ALA A 351 -16.59 2.17 8.43
C ALA A 351 -15.19 1.76 8.88
N LEU A 352 -15.03 0.45 9.12
CA LEU A 352 -13.74 -0.25 9.18
C LEU A 352 -13.58 -0.94 7.83
N LEU A 353 -12.69 -0.44 6.97
CA LEU A 353 -12.63 -0.91 5.58
C LEU A 353 -11.94 -2.27 5.43
N GLY A 354 -11.19 -2.72 6.44
CA GLY A 354 -10.32 -3.89 6.33
C GLY A 354 -9.10 -3.59 5.46
N ALA A 355 -8.41 -4.65 5.03
CA ALA A 355 -7.21 -4.56 4.21
C ALA A 355 -7.39 -3.74 2.90
N TYR A 356 -6.32 -3.65 2.10
CA TYR A 356 -6.31 -2.90 0.83
C TYR A 356 -7.59 -3.07 0.00
N GLY A 357 -8.11 -1.93 -0.48
CA GLY A 357 -9.20 -1.90 -1.45
C GLY A 357 -10.59 -2.14 -0.88
N GLY A 358 -10.73 -2.50 0.41
CA GLY A 358 -12.02 -2.47 1.08
C GLY A 358 -12.61 -1.07 1.05
N TYR A 359 -13.92 -0.93 0.81
CA TYR A 359 -14.51 0.37 0.49
C TYR A 359 -15.98 0.51 0.88
N PHE A 360 -16.45 1.75 0.99
CA PHE A 360 -17.87 2.10 0.92
C PHE A 360 -18.15 3.07 -0.23
N ILE A 361 -19.41 3.14 -0.66
CA ILE A 361 -19.94 4.14 -1.58
C ILE A 361 -21.12 4.83 -0.91
N THR A 362 -21.08 6.16 -0.85
CA THR A 362 -22.17 7.01 -0.35
C THR A 362 -22.54 8.09 -1.35
N GLY A 363 -23.69 8.73 -1.16
CA GLY A 363 -24.11 9.89 -1.95
C GLY A 363 -24.87 10.93 -1.13
N PHE A 364 -24.89 12.14 -1.66
CA PHE A 364 -25.57 13.29 -1.08
C PHE A 364 -27.00 13.42 -1.61
N ASP A 365 -27.86 14.15 -0.89
CA ASP A 365 -29.22 14.48 -1.35
C ASP A 365 -29.26 15.65 -2.36
N HIS A 366 -28.10 16.21 -2.68
CA HIS A 366 -27.85 17.28 -3.64
C HIS A 366 -26.49 17.05 -4.31
N SER A 367 -26.15 17.86 -5.31
CA SER A 367 -24.82 17.87 -5.92
C SER A 367 -23.90 18.82 -5.16
N VAL A 368 -22.76 18.31 -4.67
CA VAL A 368 -21.73 19.11 -3.99
C VAL A 368 -21.01 19.95 -5.04
N ASN A 369 -21.09 21.28 -4.93
CA ASN A 369 -20.42 22.18 -5.88
C ASN A 369 -18.90 22.11 -5.71
N ASN A 370 -18.18 22.17 -6.82
CA ASN A 370 -16.76 22.53 -6.82
C ASN A 370 -16.64 24.06 -6.72
N VAL A 371 -16.10 24.53 -5.60
CA VAL A 371 -15.86 25.94 -5.32
C VAL A 371 -14.40 26.25 -5.49
N LYS A 372 -14.12 27.02 -6.55
CA LYS A 372 -12.78 27.46 -6.90
C LYS A 372 -11.99 27.98 -5.69
N ASP A 373 -10.74 27.53 -5.58
CA ASP A 373 -9.76 27.93 -4.56
C ASP A 373 -10.19 27.55 -3.12
N ASN A 374 -11.14 26.62 -2.95
CA ASN A 374 -11.58 26.10 -1.66
C ASN A 374 -11.72 24.57 -1.69
N ALA A 375 -11.60 23.93 -0.52
CA ALA A 375 -11.95 22.53 -0.40
C ALA A 375 -13.47 22.36 -0.30
N ASP A 376 -14.00 21.33 -0.95
CA ASP A 376 -15.44 21.07 -1.06
C ASP A 376 -15.91 19.96 -0.13
N LEU A 377 -15.02 19.00 0.15
CA LEU A 377 -15.35 17.79 0.88
C LEU A 377 -14.48 17.64 2.13
N SER A 378 -15.06 17.06 3.19
CA SER A 378 -14.30 16.57 4.34
C SER A 378 -14.67 15.13 4.63
N ILE A 379 -13.66 14.30 4.83
CA ILE A 379 -13.80 12.91 5.28
C ILE A 379 -12.72 12.74 6.35
N VAL A 380 -13.15 12.65 7.60
CA VAL A 380 -12.25 12.48 8.76
C VAL A 380 -11.85 11.01 8.91
N GLY A 381 -10.68 10.75 9.50
CA GLY A 381 -10.25 9.42 9.91
C GLY A 381 -10.01 9.33 11.41
N ASN A 382 -9.31 8.28 11.85
CA ASN A 382 -8.93 8.07 13.25
C ASN A 382 -7.43 8.24 13.51
N GLU A 383 -6.74 8.94 12.60
CA GLU A 383 -5.30 8.97 12.55
C GLU A 383 -4.66 9.54 13.82
N PHE A 384 -3.47 9.06 14.17
CA PHE A 384 -2.65 9.63 15.22
C PHE A 384 -1.17 9.58 14.89
N LEU A 385 -0.35 10.33 15.62
CA LEU A 385 1.07 10.46 15.29
C LEU A 385 1.75 9.08 15.24
N HIS A 386 2.50 8.82 14.16
CA HIS A 386 3.15 7.53 13.83
C HIS A 386 2.21 6.38 13.46
N TRP A 387 0.90 6.64 13.32
CA TRP A 387 -0.09 5.68 12.89
C TRP A 387 -1.15 6.31 11.98
N SER A 388 -1.03 6.01 10.71
CA SER A 388 -1.97 6.39 9.67
C SER A 388 -2.36 5.16 8.88
N GLU A 389 -3.64 5.03 8.57
CA GLU A 389 -4.19 3.96 7.74
C GLU A 389 -4.85 4.57 6.48
N PRO A 390 -4.07 5.26 5.63
CA PRO A 390 -4.58 6.12 4.58
C PRO A 390 -5.65 5.49 3.68
N GLY A 391 -6.72 6.24 3.44
CA GLY A 391 -7.77 5.94 2.49
C GLY A 391 -7.74 6.88 1.28
N ILE A 392 -7.94 6.35 0.08
CA ILE A 392 -8.08 7.15 -1.15
C ILE A 392 -9.55 7.46 -1.41
N VAL A 393 -9.81 8.70 -1.82
CA VAL A 393 -11.15 9.20 -2.16
C VAL A 393 -11.33 9.19 -3.67
N TRP A 394 -12.44 8.62 -4.11
CA TRP A 394 -12.95 8.71 -5.48
C TRP A 394 -14.29 9.43 -5.47
N VAL A 395 -14.58 10.15 -6.53
CA VAL A 395 -15.82 10.90 -6.72
C VAL A 395 -16.46 10.59 -8.06
N SER A 396 -17.78 10.69 -8.12
CA SER A 396 -18.53 10.53 -9.37
C SER A 396 -19.70 11.53 -9.43
N GLN A 397 -20.10 11.88 -10.65
CA GLN A 397 -21.27 12.70 -10.93
C GLN A 397 -22.43 11.77 -11.34
N ASP A 398 -23.66 12.13 -11.01
CA ASP A 398 -24.85 11.51 -11.58
C ASP A 398 -25.09 12.09 -13.00
N GLU A 399 -24.27 11.65 -13.95
CA GLU A 399 -24.24 12.18 -15.31
C GLU A 399 -25.46 11.77 -16.13
N ASN A 400 -26.11 10.68 -15.74
CA ASN A 400 -27.29 10.14 -16.42
C ASN A 400 -28.62 10.49 -15.72
N GLY A 401 -28.59 10.93 -14.46
CA GLY A 401 -29.73 11.41 -13.68
C GLY A 401 -30.55 10.30 -13.02
N ASN A 402 -30.01 9.08 -12.88
CA ASN A 402 -30.71 7.92 -12.31
C ASN A 402 -30.59 7.83 -10.77
N GLY A 403 -29.75 8.65 -10.14
CA GLY A 403 -29.51 8.64 -8.71
C GLY A 403 -28.73 7.42 -8.20
N LEU A 404 -27.96 6.75 -9.07
CA LEU A 404 -27.13 5.59 -8.77
C LEU A 404 -25.66 5.91 -9.07
N PRO A 405 -24.71 5.32 -8.32
CA PRO A 405 -23.27 5.53 -8.53
C PRO A 405 -22.73 4.62 -9.65
N ASP A 406 -23.35 4.63 -10.84
CA ASP A 406 -23.01 3.78 -11.99
C ASP A 406 -22.42 4.55 -13.20
N ASP A 407 -22.07 5.81 -12.97
CA ASP A 407 -21.38 6.71 -13.90
C ASP A 407 -19.85 6.66 -13.69
N THR A 408 -19.08 7.38 -14.52
CA THR A 408 -17.61 7.36 -14.45
C THR A 408 -17.06 7.86 -13.11
N TRP A 409 -16.12 7.11 -12.53
CA TRP A 409 -15.43 7.44 -11.29
C TRP A 409 -14.07 8.13 -11.54
N TYR A 410 -13.73 9.09 -10.68
CA TYR A 410 -12.48 9.84 -10.71
C TYR A 410 -11.80 9.81 -9.34
N GLU A 411 -10.53 9.41 -9.28
CA GLU A 411 -9.72 9.52 -8.07
C GLU A 411 -9.44 11.00 -7.77
N LEU A 412 -9.49 11.41 -6.50
CA LEU A 412 -8.91 12.68 -6.05
C LEU A 412 -7.43 12.46 -5.79
N LYS A 413 -6.55 13.19 -6.49
CA LYS A 413 -5.11 13.03 -6.33
C LYS A 413 -4.66 13.42 -4.92
N GLY A 414 -3.61 12.76 -4.44
CA GLY A 414 -2.89 13.08 -3.21
C GLY A 414 -1.40 13.28 -3.45
N SER A 415 -0.61 13.37 -2.39
CA SER A 415 0.83 13.65 -2.48
C SER A 415 1.66 12.57 -3.16
N GLU A 416 1.12 11.36 -3.32
CA GLU A 416 1.80 10.21 -3.94
C GLU A 416 1.15 9.80 -5.27
N SER A 417 0.19 10.58 -5.77
CA SER A 417 -0.43 10.29 -7.06
C SER A 417 0.61 10.42 -8.18
N THR A 418 0.66 9.40 -9.03
CA THR A 418 1.54 9.40 -10.20
C THR A 418 0.90 10.23 -11.31
N ILE A 419 1.41 11.44 -11.53
CA ILE A 419 1.02 12.33 -12.64
C ILE A 419 2.19 12.47 -13.63
N PRO A 420 1.93 12.85 -14.90
CA PRO A 420 2.97 12.89 -15.93
C PRO A 420 4.25 13.65 -15.55
N ASP A 421 4.11 14.75 -14.80
CA ASP A 421 5.23 15.63 -14.42
C ASP A 421 5.87 15.26 -13.07
N HIS A 422 5.30 14.30 -12.32
CA HIS A 422 5.79 13.87 -11.01
C HIS A 422 5.45 12.40 -10.74
N PRO A 423 6.24 11.44 -11.28
CA PRO A 423 5.95 10.03 -11.13
C PRO A 423 6.35 9.49 -9.75
N HIS A 424 5.50 8.67 -9.14
CA HIS A 424 5.80 7.91 -7.93
C HIS A 424 5.87 6.42 -8.28
N PRO A 425 7.05 5.88 -8.63
CA PRO A 425 7.15 4.51 -9.17
C PRO A 425 6.72 3.41 -8.20
N GLU A 426 6.64 3.71 -6.90
CA GLU A 426 6.16 2.78 -5.88
C GLU A 426 4.64 2.84 -5.68
N THR A 427 3.96 3.86 -6.19
CA THR A 427 2.50 3.94 -6.26
C THR A 427 2.01 3.18 -7.49
N ARG A 428 1.19 2.15 -7.27
CA ARG A 428 0.67 1.29 -8.32
C ARG A 428 -0.74 1.73 -8.71
N THR A 429 -0.90 2.36 -9.87
CA THR A 429 -2.22 2.64 -10.44
C THR A 429 -2.82 1.38 -11.06
N ARG A 430 -4.15 1.29 -11.12
CA ARG A 430 -4.87 0.10 -11.63
C ARG A 430 -4.40 -1.19 -10.94
N TYR A 431 -4.10 -1.09 -9.65
CA TYR A 431 -3.76 -2.22 -8.81
C TYR A 431 -5.02 -3.02 -8.52
N ALA A 432 -4.90 -4.35 -8.56
CA ALA A 432 -5.99 -5.27 -8.34
C ALA A 432 -5.50 -6.40 -7.43
N ILE A 433 -6.09 -6.50 -6.24
CA ILE A 433 -5.84 -7.58 -5.29
C ILE A 433 -7.02 -8.55 -5.34
N THR A 434 -6.74 -9.84 -5.33
CA THR A 434 -7.76 -10.89 -5.25
C THR A 434 -7.62 -11.63 -3.94
N TYR A 435 -8.65 -11.60 -3.11
CA TYR A 435 -8.73 -12.31 -1.84
C TYR A 435 -9.44 -13.65 -2.03
N TYR A 436 -8.87 -14.72 -1.49
CA TYR A 436 -9.38 -16.08 -1.62
C TYR A 436 -10.09 -16.50 -0.34
N LYS A 437 -11.31 -17.00 -0.49
CA LYS A 437 -12.12 -17.51 0.61
C LYS A 437 -11.36 -18.66 1.30
N PRO A 438 -11.19 -18.62 2.63
CA PRO A 438 -10.51 -19.68 3.35
C PRO A 438 -11.29 -21.00 3.27
N SER A 439 -10.57 -22.13 3.27
CA SER A 439 -11.18 -23.46 3.12
C SER A 439 -11.93 -23.94 4.37
N GLY A 440 -11.70 -23.29 5.51
CA GLY A 440 -12.33 -23.58 6.78
C GLY A 440 -12.15 -22.43 7.78
N PRO A 441 -12.79 -22.51 8.94
CA PRO A 441 -12.71 -21.48 9.97
C PRO A 441 -11.31 -21.36 10.54
N ASN A 442 -10.99 -20.19 11.09
CA ASN A 442 -9.74 -19.89 11.80
C ASN A 442 -8.49 -20.07 10.91
N GLN A 443 -8.63 -19.73 9.63
CA GLN A 443 -7.57 -19.78 8.63
C GLN A 443 -7.31 -18.39 8.07
N ASP A 444 -6.06 -18.15 7.68
CA ASP A 444 -5.64 -16.95 6.99
C ASP A 444 -6.38 -16.76 5.67
N VAL A 445 -6.61 -15.51 5.30
CA VAL A 445 -7.18 -15.14 4.00
C VAL A 445 -6.04 -14.82 3.04
N MET A 446 -5.78 -15.73 2.10
CA MET A 446 -4.72 -15.55 1.12
C MET A 446 -5.12 -14.52 0.06
N TRP A 447 -4.13 -13.86 -0.53
CA TRP A 447 -4.35 -12.96 -1.66
C TRP A 447 -3.23 -13.01 -2.70
N THR A 448 -3.57 -12.62 -3.92
CA THR A 448 -2.65 -12.43 -5.05
C THR A 448 -2.97 -11.13 -5.75
N ASP A 449 -1.98 -10.44 -6.31
CA ASP A 449 -2.21 -9.21 -7.07
C ASP A 449 -1.88 -9.34 -8.57
N ASN A 450 -2.33 -8.34 -9.34
CA ASN A 450 -2.14 -8.29 -10.79
C ASN A 450 -0.68 -8.06 -11.23
N PHE A 451 0.21 -7.68 -10.31
CA PHE A 451 1.66 -7.54 -10.51
C PHE A 451 2.44 -8.80 -10.11
N GLY A 452 1.76 -9.87 -9.67
CA GLY A 452 2.36 -11.14 -9.27
C GLY A 452 2.77 -11.22 -7.80
N GLY A 453 2.44 -10.21 -6.99
CA GLY A 453 2.57 -10.24 -5.54
C GLY A 453 1.58 -11.22 -4.90
N THR A 454 1.92 -11.71 -3.72
CA THR A 454 1.11 -12.65 -2.94
C THR A 454 1.26 -12.36 -1.45
N GLY A 455 0.24 -12.70 -0.67
CA GLY A 455 0.33 -12.62 0.78
C GLY A 455 -0.90 -13.17 1.48
N SER A 456 -1.09 -12.75 2.74
CA SER A 456 -2.18 -13.20 3.60
C SER A 456 -2.64 -12.09 4.54
N ILE A 457 -3.93 -12.09 4.87
CA ILE A 457 -4.48 -11.48 6.08
C ILE A 457 -4.50 -12.59 7.13
N ASP A 458 -3.70 -12.43 8.17
CA ASP A 458 -3.44 -13.51 9.12
C ASP A 458 -4.57 -13.61 10.14
N TYR A 459 -5.05 -14.82 10.37
CA TYR A 459 -6.01 -15.11 11.41
C TYR A 459 -5.30 -15.12 12.77
N ASN A 460 -5.89 -14.44 13.76
CA ASN A 460 -5.34 -14.40 15.11
C ASN A 460 -6.39 -14.81 16.17
N GLN A 461 -5.92 -15.13 17.37
CA GLN A 461 -6.76 -15.60 18.48
C GLN A 461 -7.35 -14.47 19.34
N TYR A 462 -7.10 -13.20 19.00
CA TYR A 462 -7.60 -12.06 19.77
C TYR A 462 -9.08 -11.79 19.52
N HIS A 463 -9.63 -12.30 18.42
CA HIS A 463 -11.03 -12.13 18.05
C HIS A 463 -11.72 -13.49 17.89
N SER A 464 -13.02 -13.56 18.24
CA SER A 464 -13.76 -14.83 18.33
C SER A 464 -14.46 -15.26 17.04
N GLN A 465 -14.52 -14.38 16.02
CA GLN A 465 -15.17 -14.72 14.76
C GLN A 465 -14.36 -15.77 14.00
N PRO A 466 -15.03 -16.70 13.30
CA PRO A 466 -14.36 -17.80 12.61
C PRO A 466 -13.71 -17.39 11.29
N TYR A 467 -14.07 -16.24 10.71
CA TYR A 467 -13.61 -15.79 9.41
C TYR A 467 -13.32 -14.29 9.43
N TYR A 468 -12.19 -13.90 8.83
CA TYR A 468 -11.90 -12.48 8.51
C TYR A 468 -12.36 -12.11 7.10
N PHE A 469 -12.66 -13.10 6.27
CA PHE A 469 -13.24 -12.92 4.94
C PHE A 469 -14.73 -12.55 5.07
N PRO A 470 -15.25 -11.55 4.33
CA PRO A 470 -16.66 -11.20 4.37
C PRO A 470 -17.51 -12.32 3.73
N MET A 471 -18.12 -13.17 4.57
CA MET A 471 -18.70 -14.43 4.11
C MET A 471 -19.99 -14.27 3.30
N PHE A 472 -20.60 -13.08 3.27
CA PHE A 472 -21.69 -12.78 2.32
C PHE A 472 -21.21 -12.82 0.86
N ILE A 473 -19.89 -12.75 0.61
CA ILE A 473 -19.29 -13.06 -0.69
C ILE A 473 -19.23 -14.58 -0.85
N ASN A 474 -20.22 -15.12 -1.56
CA ASN A 474 -20.36 -16.57 -1.72
C ASN A 474 -19.33 -17.20 -2.69
N ALA A 475 -18.69 -16.40 -3.53
CA ALA A 475 -17.65 -16.87 -4.45
C ALA A 475 -16.38 -17.30 -3.72
N ASP A 476 -15.57 -18.15 -4.37
CA ASP A 476 -14.28 -18.60 -3.83
C ASP A 476 -13.23 -17.48 -3.75
N ALA A 477 -13.45 -16.37 -4.47
CA ALA A 477 -12.61 -15.21 -4.43
C ALA A 477 -13.34 -13.96 -4.94
N TYR A 478 -12.84 -12.79 -4.55
CA TYR A 478 -13.24 -11.50 -5.10
C TYR A 478 -12.02 -10.59 -5.27
N THR A 479 -12.12 -9.65 -6.20
CA THR A 479 -11.07 -8.71 -6.56
C THR A 479 -11.50 -7.30 -6.22
N LEU A 480 -10.60 -6.56 -5.58
CA LEU A 480 -10.74 -5.13 -5.29
C LEU A 480 -9.69 -4.36 -6.09
N THR A 481 -10.08 -3.19 -6.60
CA THR A 481 -9.28 -2.39 -7.52
C THR A 481 -9.20 -0.93 -7.11
N GLY A 482 -8.10 -0.29 -7.52
CA GLY A 482 -7.86 1.14 -7.32
C GLY A 482 -6.39 1.47 -7.49
N THR A 483 -5.97 2.59 -6.92
CA THR A 483 -4.55 2.92 -6.74
C THR A 483 -4.06 2.29 -5.43
N CYS A 484 -2.85 1.74 -5.41
CA CYS A 484 -2.19 1.26 -4.19
C CYS A 484 -0.95 2.11 -3.91
N LEU A 485 -0.95 2.79 -2.78
CA LEU A 485 0.19 3.55 -2.29
C LEU A 485 1.28 2.61 -1.76
N LYS A 486 2.52 3.10 -1.72
CA LYS A 486 3.64 2.39 -1.11
C LYS A 486 3.45 2.29 0.39
N SER A 487 3.28 1.09 0.93
CA SER A 487 3.19 0.88 2.38
C SER A 487 4.26 1.63 3.16
N THR A 488 3.84 2.43 4.14
CA THR A 488 4.70 3.12 5.12
C THR A 488 4.88 2.31 6.40
N MET A 489 4.33 1.09 6.43
CA MET A 489 4.39 0.19 7.57
C MET A 489 5.83 -0.24 7.86
N ALA A 490 6.27 0.01 9.09
CA ALA A 490 7.57 -0.41 9.59
C ALA A 490 7.38 -1.36 10.79
N ILE A 491 7.99 -2.54 10.70
CA ILE A 491 7.96 -3.55 11.77
C ILE A 491 9.33 -3.51 12.46
N GLY A 492 9.41 -2.81 13.59
CA GLY A 492 10.61 -2.68 14.42
C GLY A 492 10.37 -3.10 15.87
N ALA A 493 11.08 -2.46 16.81
CA ALA A 493 10.76 -2.61 18.23
C ALA A 493 9.35 -2.05 18.57
N LEU A 494 8.90 -1.09 17.78
CA LEU A 494 7.52 -0.60 17.70
C LEU A 494 7.06 -0.73 16.24
N GLU A 495 5.79 -1.03 16.06
CA GLU A 495 5.13 -0.97 14.76
C GLU A 495 4.67 0.46 14.52
N THR A 496 4.99 1.01 13.35
CA THR A 496 4.59 2.36 12.93
C THR A 496 4.08 2.35 11.51
N SER A 497 3.16 3.26 11.20
CA SER A 497 2.68 3.53 9.85
C SER A 497 2.62 5.04 9.68
N GLU A 498 3.64 5.61 9.03
CA GLU A 498 3.73 7.07 8.89
C GLU A 498 2.73 7.57 7.83
N GLY A 499 2.21 8.78 8.04
CA GLY A 499 1.31 9.44 7.10
C GLY A 499 2.04 10.02 5.88
N TYR A 500 1.29 10.24 4.81
CA TYR A 500 1.71 11.00 3.64
C TYR A 500 1.38 12.49 3.80
N ALA A 501 1.96 13.34 2.96
CA ALA A 501 1.84 14.79 3.12
C ALA A 501 0.38 15.30 3.08
N TRP A 502 -0.43 14.86 2.10
CA TRP A 502 -1.82 15.30 1.95
C TRP A 502 -2.66 14.40 1.02
N GLY A 503 -3.99 14.55 1.07
CA GLY A 503 -4.92 14.01 0.07
C GLY A 503 -5.50 12.62 0.38
N TYR A 504 -5.35 12.15 1.62
CA TYR A 504 -5.85 10.84 2.04
C TYR A 504 -6.65 10.96 3.34
N VAL A 505 -7.67 10.11 3.49
CA VAL A 505 -8.43 9.92 4.73
C VAL A 505 -7.56 9.17 5.72
N ASP A 506 -7.78 9.31 7.03
CA ASP A 506 -7.06 8.51 8.05
C ASP A 506 -5.54 8.61 7.91
N ASN A 507 -5.09 9.86 7.84
CA ASN A 507 -3.73 10.20 7.47
C ASN A 507 -3.25 11.44 8.21
N VAL A 508 -2.20 11.29 9.02
CA VAL A 508 -1.52 12.44 9.62
C VAL A 508 -0.68 13.13 8.55
N GLY A 509 -1.27 14.14 7.93
CA GLY A 509 -0.61 14.98 6.93
C GLY A 509 0.42 15.95 7.51
N ASP A 510 1.12 16.65 6.62
CA ASP A 510 2.09 17.70 6.98
C ASP A 510 1.44 19.03 7.42
N GLY A 511 0.10 19.06 7.44
CA GLY A 511 -0.71 20.22 7.79
C GLY A 511 -1.00 21.17 6.61
N SER A 512 -0.47 20.90 5.41
CA SER A 512 -0.70 21.72 4.22
C SER A 512 -2.16 21.66 3.75
N ARG A 513 -2.79 20.47 3.79
CA ARG A 513 -4.17 20.24 3.37
C ARG A 513 -4.81 19.13 4.19
N LYS A 514 -6.01 19.38 4.72
CA LYS A 514 -6.80 18.40 5.50
C LYS A 514 -8.11 17.97 4.84
N ASN A 515 -8.62 18.81 3.94
CA ASN A 515 -9.89 18.60 3.25
C ASN A 515 -9.63 18.33 1.77
N PHE A 516 -10.65 17.84 1.08
CA PHE A 516 -10.59 17.39 -0.30
C PHE A 516 -11.21 18.42 -1.22
N ASP A 517 -10.53 18.67 -2.34
CA ASP A 517 -10.91 19.63 -3.37
C ASP A 517 -11.32 18.86 -4.63
N ILE A 518 -12.48 19.17 -5.21
CA ILE A 518 -12.96 18.48 -6.42
C ILE A 518 -12.06 18.79 -7.63
N ASP A 519 -11.31 19.90 -7.63
CA ASP A 519 -10.30 20.18 -8.67
C ASP A 519 -9.13 19.17 -8.67
N ASP A 520 -8.96 18.38 -7.60
CA ASP A 520 -7.99 17.29 -7.54
C ASP A 520 -8.45 16.02 -8.28
N ALA A 521 -9.68 15.98 -8.79
CA ALA A 521 -10.16 14.85 -9.58
C ALA A 521 -9.30 14.64 -10.84
N ILE A 522 -8.75 13.44 -11.00
CA ILE A 522 -7.91 13.05 -12.14
C ILE A 522 -8.57 11.98 -13.01
N ARG A 523 -8.28 12.05 -14.31
CA ARG A 523 -8.62 11.01 -15.30
C ARG A 523 -7.66 9.83 -15.19
N ALA A 524 -7.96 8.74 -15.90
CA ALA A 524 -7.15 7.52 -15.86
C ALA A 524 -5.66 7.72 -16.18
N ASP A 525 -5.31 8.73 -16.98
CA ASP A 525 -3.93 9.08 -17.35
C ASP A 525 -3.27 10.12 -16.41
N GLY A 526 -3.95 10.51 -15.32
CA GLY A 526 -3.49 11.50 -14.36
C GLY A 526 -3.78 12.95 -14.74
N THR A 527 -4.39 13.22 -15.91
CA THR A 527 -4.77 14.58 -16.30
C THR A 527 -6.01 15.07 -15.54
N PRO A 528 -6.17 16.39 -15.31
CA PRO A 528 -7.33 16.90 -14.55
C PRO A 528 -8.68 16.57 -15.20
N ALA A 529 -9.63 16.09 -14.39
CA ALA A 529 -11.00 15.77 -14.81
C ALA A 529 -11.88 17.03 -14.97
N ASN A 530 -11.56 18.11 -14.25
CA ASN A 530 -12.25 19.41 -14.27
C ASN A 530 -13.76 19.29 -13.96
N LEU A 531 -14.11 18.48 -12.96
CA LEU A 531 -15.50 18.28 -12.53
C LEU A 531 -16.06 19.59 -11.94
N LYS A 532 -17.36 19.83 -12.12
CA LYS A 532 -18.03 21.05 -11.60
C LYS A 532 -18.83 20.82 -10.33
N TYR A 533 -19.14 19.57 -10.07
CA TYR A 533 -19.80 19.08 -8.88
C TYR A 533 -19.59 17.59 -8.79
N VAL A 534 -19.97 16.99 -7.66
CA VAL A 534 -20.01 15.53 -7.46
C VAL A 534 -21.28 15.15 -6.73
N ASP A 535 -21.70 13.89 -6.86
CA ASP A 535 -22.91 13.36 -6.24
C ASP A 535 -22.60 12.16 -5.32
N PHE A 536 -21.57 11.40 -5.69
CA PHE A 536 -21.17 10.18 -5.01
C PHE A 536 -19.71 10.25 -4.58
N VAL A 537 -19.42 9.60 -3.45
CA VAL A 537 -18.09 9.47 -2.88
C VAL A 537 -17.83 8.00 -2.58
N LYS A 538 -16.67 7.51 -2.98
CA LYS A 538 -16.13 6.21 -2.61
C LYS A 538 -14.83 6.44 -1.83
N VAL A 539 -14.66 5.72 -0.73
CA VAL A 539 -13.39 5.70 0.03
C VAL A 539 -12.91 4.27 0.11
N HIS A 540 -11.64 4.01 -0.21
CA HIS A 540 -11.05 2.68 -0.07
C HIS A 540 -9.71 2.70 0.67
N THR A 541 -9.37 1.60 1.36
CA THR A 541 -8.04 1.43 1.98
C THR A 541 -6.94 1.51 0.93
N ALA A 542 -5.96 2.40 1.12
CA ALA A 542 -5.05 2.82 0.07
C ALA A 542 -3.77 1.98 -0.05
N MET A 543 -3.42 1.20 0.96
CA MET A 543 -2.16 0.45 0.98
C MET A 543 -2.35 -1.00 1.41
N THR A 544 -1.48 -1.86 0.89
CA THR A 544 -1.25 -3.17 1.50
C THR A 544 -0.31 -3.02 2.68
N GLY A 545 -0.56 -3.73 3.78
CA GLY A 545 0.40 -3.83 4.88
C GLY A 545 -0.21 -4.56 6.06
N LYS A 546 0.66 -5.15 6.88
CA LYS A 546 0.27 -5.76 8.15
C LYS A 546 1.41 -5.67 9.16
N GLY A 547 1.07 -5.43 10.42
CA GLY A 547 1.97 -5.56 11.55
C GLY A 547 1.98 -6.98 12.10
N ALA A 548 3.00 -7.30 12.90
CA ALA A 548 3.09 -8.56 13.60
C ALA A 548 2.12 -8.61 14.81
N ALA A 549 1.85 -7.47 15.45
CA ALA A 549 0.93 -7.35 16.58
C ALA A 549 -0.44 -6.82 16.19
N VAL A 550 -0.48 -5.79 15.32
CA VAL A 550 -1.73 -5.08 15.01
C VAL A 550 -2.57 -5.69 13.90
N GLY A 551 -2.05 -6.65 13.12
CA GLY A 551 -2.76 -7.20 11.97
C GLY A 551 -2.68 -6.28 10.74
N GLU A 552 -3.66 -6.37 9.85
CA GLU A 552 -3.73 -5.59 8.61
C GLU A 552 -3.92 -4.09 8.84
N LEU A 553 -3.46 -3.29 7.89
CA LEU A 553 -3.82 -1.88 7.80
C LEU A 553 -5.23 -1.73 7.25
N SER A 554 -6.07 -0.99 7.96
CA SER A 554 -7.48 -0.80 7.69
C SER A 554 -7.89 0.63 7.92
N THR A 555 -8.18 1.38 6.86
CA THR A 555 -8.71 2.73 6.96
C THR A 555 -10.00 2.75 7.79
N GLU A 556 -10.04 3.64 8.78
CA GLU A 556 -11.20 3.95 9.59
C GLU A 556 -11.79 5.29 9.18
N ALA A 557 -12.67 5.27 8.18
CA ALA A 557 -13.19 6.48 7.56
C ALA A 557 -14.51 6.95 8.21
N GLY A 558 -14.62 8.27 8.33
CA GLY A 558 -15.85 9.00 8.67
C GLY A 558 -16.78 9.21 7.48
N ALA A 559 -17.92 9.88 7.73
CA ALA A 559 -18.88 10.19 6.70
C ALA A 559 -18.41 11.35 5.80
N PRO A 560 -18.67 11.33 4.48
CA PRO A 560 -18.41 12.48 3.63
C PRO A 560 -19.28 13.69 3.97
N TYR A 561 -18.64 14.85 4.04
CA TYR A 561 -19.24 16.16 4.30
C TYR A 561 -19.16 17.08 3.09
N ASP A 562 -20.24 17.82 2.81
CA ASP A 562 -20.19 19.02 1.99
C ASP A 562 -19.78 20.22 2.86
N LEU A 563 -18.58 20.74 2.62
CA LEU A 563 -18.03 21.92 3.30
C LEU A 563 -18.77 23.21 2.91
N ASN A 564 -19.42 23.25 1.74
CA ASN A 564 -20.16 24.42 1.27
C ASN A 564 -21.41 24.71 2.11
N LEU A 565 -21.85 23.73 2.90
CA LEU A 565 -22.99 23.86 3.80
C LEU A 565 -22.58 24.16 5.25
N ILE A 566 -21.28 24.32 5.54
CA ILE A 566 -20.79 24.77 6.85
C ILE A 566 -20.88 26.31 6.89
N LYS A 567 -21.63 26.82 7.87
CA LYS A 567 -21.81 28.26 8.12
C LYS A 567 -20.87 28.79 9.20
#